data_AF-A0A8T3BMZ2-F1
#
_entry.id   AF-A0A8T3BMZ2-F1
#
_cell.length_a   1.000
_cell.length_b   1.000
_cell.length_c   1.000
_cell.angle_alpha   90.00
_cell.angle_beta   90.00
_cell.angle_gamma   90.00
#
_symmetry.space_group_name_H-M   'P 1'
#
loop_
_entity.id
_entity.type
_entity.pdbx_description
1 polymer ?
#
loop_
_entity_poly.entity_id
_entity_poly.type
_entity_poly.pdbx_seq_one_letter_code
_entity_poly.pdbx_strand_id
1 'polypeptide(L)'
;MTVRLRRQASNFTIINGELYKRSFTGPYLKCLPPSEANYALREVHSGICGEHLSGRALAQKVLRQGFYWPTIKQDALELVRKCNSC
;
A
#
# COMPACT_ATOMS: atom_id res chain seq x y z
N MET A 1 12.39 -10.91 21.94
CA MET A 1 12.10 -10.83 20.48
C MET A 1 11.89 -12.25 19.95
N THR A 2 10.74 -12.56 19.34
CA THR A 2 10.46 -13.93 18.86
C THR A 2 11.11 -14.20 17.50
N VAL A 3 11.42 -15.46 17.18
CA VAL A 3 11.98 -15.86 15.87
C VAL A 3 11.07 -15.41 14.70
N ARG A 4 9.75 -15.44 14.91
CA ARG A 4 8.74 -14.97 13.96
C ARG A 4 8.89 -13.48 13.65
N LEU A 5 9.05 -12.64 14.68
CA LEU A 5 9.23 -11.20 14.49
C LEU A 5 10.53 -10.90 13.75
N ARG A 6 11.62 -11.60 14.07
CA ARG A 6 12.91 -11.45 13.37
C ARG A 6 12.80 -11.77 11.87
N ARG A 7 12.10 -12.85 11.52
CA ARG A 7 11.82 -13.23 10.12
C ARG A 7 10.92 -12.23 9.39
N GLN A 8 10.00 -11.58 10.10
CA GLN A 8 9.18 -10.53 9.48
C GLN A 8 10.00 -9.25 9.26
N ALA A 9 10.79 -8.85 10.26
CA ALA A 9 11.64 -7.66 10.21
C ALA A 9 12.70 -7.75 9.11
N SER A 10 13.22 -8.93 8.77
CA SER A 10 14.18 -9.11 7.68
C SER A 10 13.62 -8.77 6.28
N ASN A 11 12.30 -8.60 6.17
CA ASN A 11 11.66 -8.11 4.94
C ASN A 11 11.65 -6.59 4.86
N PHE A 12 12.20 -5.88 5.84
CA PHE A 12 12.21 -4.42 5.88
C PHE A 12 13.63 -3.89 6.00
N THR A 13 13.84 -2.68 5.51
CA THR A 13 15.10 -1.94 5.62
C THR A 13 14.82 -0.45 5.79
N ILE A 14 15.78 0.28 6.33
CA ILE A 14 15.74 1.74 6.37
C ILE A 14 16.68 2.28 5.28
N ILE A 15 16.19 3.21 4.46
CA ILE A 15 16.97 3.90 3.44
C ILE A 15 16.72 5.40 3.64
N ASN A 16 17.78 6.18 3.86
CA ASN A 16 17.69 7.63 4.10
C ASN A 16 16.70 8.02 5.22
N GLY A 17 16.60 7.20 6.29
CA GLY A 17 15.70 7.45 7.42
C GLY A 17 14.25 6.99 7.19
N GLU A 18 13.91 6.49 6.02
CA GLU A 18 12.56 6.00 5.70
C GLU A 18 12.50 4.47 5.69
N LEU A 19 11.36 3.91 6.11
CA LEU A 19 11.13 2.47 6.14
C LEU A 19 10.70 1.97 4.77
N TYR A 20 11.33 0.89 4.30
CA TYR A 20 11.00 0.22 3.05
C TYR A 20 10.76 -1.27 3.29
N LYS A 21 9.81 -1.83 2.54
CA LYS A 21 9.57 -3.27 2.47
C LYS A 21 10.20 -3.87 1.23
N ARG A 22 10.92 -4.97 1.39
CA ARG A 22 11.39 -5.84 0.30
C ARG A 22 10.19 -6.42 -0.46
N SER A 23 10.15 -6.19 -1.76
CA SER A 23 9.30 -6.95 -2.66
C SER A 23 10.06 -8.18 -3.16
N PHE A 24 9.33 -9.22 -3.58
CA PHE A 24 9.94 -10.47 -4.02
C PHE A 24 10.52 -10.38 -5.43
N THR A 25 9.91 -9.58 -6.30
CA THR A 25 10.18 -9.52 -7.74
C THR A 25 10.43 -8.11 -8.26
N GLY A 26 10.60 -7.11 -7.40
CA GLY A 26 10.67 -5.71 -7.81
C GLY A 26 11.48 -4.82 -6.88
N PRO A 27 11.36 -3.48 -7.03
CA PRO A 27 12.04 -2.53 -6.16
C PRO A 27 11.52 -2.60 -4.72
N TYR A 28 12.25 -1.93 -3.81
CA TYR A 28 11.78 -1.66 -2.47
C TYR A 28 10.50 -0.82 -2.50
N LEU A 29 9.53 -1.18 -1.65
CA LEU A 29 8.28 -0.44 -1.51
C LEU A 29 8.39 0.50 -0.31
N LYS A 30 8.16 1.79 -0.50
CA LYS A 30 8.13 2.80 0.56
C LYS A 30 6.96 2.50 1.50
N CYS A 31 7.24 2.36 2.79
CA CYS A 31 6.21 2.20 3.80
C CYS A 31 5.59 3.57 4.09
N LEU A 32 4.29 3.70 3.86
CA LEU A 32 3.57 4.94 4.15
C LEU A 32 3.01 4.93 5.57
N PRO A 33 3.11 6.04 6.32
CA PRO A 33 2.34 6.23 7.54
C PRO A 33 0.84 6.31 7.24
N PRO A 34 -0.04 6.09 8.22
CA PRO A 34 -1.49 6.12 8.01
C PRO A 34 -2.02 7.40 7.35
N SER A 35 -1.42 8.56 7.66
CA SER A 35 -1.77 9.86 7.08
C SER A 35 -1.56 9.90 5.56
N GLU A 36 -0.42 9.38 5.09
CA GLU A 36 -0.07 9.33 3.66
C GLU A 36 -0.75 8.17 2.93
N ALA A 37 -0.96 7.04 3.62
CA ALA A 37 -1.58 5.84 3.04
C ALA A 37 -3.00 6.12 2.53
N ASN A 38 -3.83 6.80 3.33
CA ASN A 38 -5.19 7.15 2.94
C ASN A 38 -5.20 8.15 1.76
N TYR A 39 -4.28 9.12 1.76
CA TYR A 39 -4.14 10.07 0.65
C TYR A 39 -3.75 9.33 -0.64
N ALA A 40 -2.68 8.55 -0.62
CA ALA A 40 -2.22 7.79 -1.78
C ALA A 40 -3.32 6.87 -2.35
N LEU A 41 -4.09 6.22 -1.46
CA LEU A 41 -5.18 5.35 -1.88
C LEU A 41 -6.32 6.11 -2.59
N ARG A 42 -6.71 7.29 -2.08
CA ARG A 42 -7.74 8.14 -2.68
C ARG A 42 -7.29 8.74 -4.00
N GLU A 43 -6.06 9.22 -4.08
CA GLU A 43 -5.49 9.77 -5.33
C GLU A 43 -5.51 8.73 -6.45
N VAL A 44 -5.14 7.47 -6.16
CA VAL A 44 -5.16 6.40 -7.15
C VAL A 44 -6.59 5.97 -7.50
N HIS A 45 -7.52 6.06 -6.56
CA HIS A 45 -8.93 5.74 -6.77
C HIS A 45 -9.66 6.81 -7.62
N SER A 46 -9.40 8.09 -7.35
CA SER A 46 -10.10 9.23 -7.96
C SER A 46 -9.35 9.89 -9.11
N GLY A 47 -8.19 9.36 -9.51
CA GLY A 47 -7.33 9.93 -10.55
C GLY A 47 -8.03 10.17 -11.90
N ILE A 48 -7.32 10.85 -12.81
CA ILE A 48 -7.77 11.60 -14.01
C ILE A 48 -8.91 11.00 -14.86
N CYS A 49 -9.20 9.70 -14.78
CA CYS A 49 -10.32 9.07 -15.50
C CYS A 49 -11.39 8.41 -14.61
N GLY A 50 -11.41 8.64 -13.30
CA GLY A 50 -12.35 7.96 -12.40
C GLY A 50 -12.27 6.44 -12.54
N GLU A 51 -11.04 5.89 -12.56
CA GLU A 51 -10.88 4.45 -12.64
C GLU A 51 -11.40 3.83 -11.33
N HIS A 52 -12.69 3.50 -11.32
CA HIS A 52 -13.39 2.78 -10.25
C HIS A 52 -12.90 1.34 -10.16
N LEU A 53 -11.62 1.18 -9.83
CA LEU A 53 -10.95 -0.10 -9.69
C LEU A 53 -11.58 -0.88 -8.53
N SER A 54 -11.73 -2.19 -8.71
CA SER A 54 -12.00 -3.07 -7.57
C SER A 54 -10.94 -2.88 -6.48
N GLY A 55 -11.28 -3.10 -5.21
CA GLY A 55 -10.32 -2.92 -4.10
C GLY A 55 -9.03 -3.75 -4.28
N ARG A 56 -9.11 -4.93 -4.92
CA ARG A 56 -7.94 -5.72 -5.29
C ARG A 56 -7.08 -5.01 -6.35
N ALA A 57 -7.69 -4.51 -7.42
CA ALA A 57 -6.96 -3.82 -8.48
C ALA A 57 -6.34 -2.51 -7.98
N LEU A 58 -7.06 -1.76 -7.14
CA LEU A 58 -6.58 -0.55 -6.49
C LEU A 58 -5.34 -0.83 -5.62
N ALA A 59 -5.41 -1.83 -4.72
CA ALA A 59 -4.27 -2.22 -3.90
C ALA A 59 -3.05 -2.65 -4.75
N GLN A 60 -3.27 -3.37 -5.85
CA GLN A 60 -2.19 -3.73 -6.77
C GLN A 60 -1.58 -2.51 -7.47
N LYS A 61 -2.39 -1.54 -7.87
CA LYS A 61 -1.92 -0.32 -8.52
C LYS A 61 -1.04 0.50 -7.58
N VAL A 62 -1.45 0.67 -6.33
CA VAL A 62 -0.66 1.34 -5.30
C VAL A 62 0.67 0.60 -5.04
N LEU A 63 0.66 -0.73 -4.94
CA LEU A 63 1.89 -1.53 -4.82
C LEU A 63 2.82 -1.34 -6.03
N ARG A 64 2.26 -1.25 -7.24
CA ARG A 64 3.04 -0.99 -8.48
C ARG A 64 3.62 0.41 -8.54
N GLN A 65 3.00 1.39 -7.87
CA GLN A 65 3.57 2.74 -7.70
C GLN A 65 4.68 2.79 -6.64
N GLY A 66 4.96 1.67 -5.95
CA GLY A 66 6.07 1.58 -5.02
C GLY A 66 5.68 1.86 -3.56
N PHE A 67 4.39 1.89 -3.22
CA PHE A 67 3.94 2.16 -1.85
C PHE A 67 3.46 0.89 -1.13
N TYR A 68 3.63 0.84 0.18
CA TYR A 68 3.21 -0.26 1.02
C TYR A 68 2.69 0.19 2.39
N TRP A 69 1.68 -0.50 2.88
CA TRP A 69 1.33 -0.55 4.31
C TRP A 69 0.60 -1.87 4.59
N PRO A 70 0.57 -2.36 5.85
CA PRO A 70 0.08 -3.71 6.15
C PRO A 70 -1.39 -3.97 5.76
N THR A 71 -2.25 -2.95 5.85
CA THR A 71 -3.70 -3.04 5.64
C THR A 71 -4.16 -2.60 4.25
N ILE A 72 -3.25 -2.34 3.31
CA ILE A 72 -3.55 -1.81 1.96
C ILE A 72 -4.69 -2.50 1.24
N LYS A 73 -4.82 -3.83 1.36
CA LYS A 73 -5.91 -4.59 0.73
C LYS A 73 -7.26 -4.32 1.40
N GLN A 74 -7.30 -4.26 2.72
CA GLN A 74 -8.51 -3.99 3.49
C GLN A 74 -8.96 -2.54 3.27
N ASP A 75 -8.03 -1.60 3.35
CA ASP A 75 -8.32 -0.18 3.17
C ASP A 75 -8.84 0.11 1.76
N ALA A 76 -8.24 -0.53 0.73
CA ALA A 76 -8.72 -0.43 -0.65
C ALA A 76 -10.14 -1.00 -0.83
N LEU A 77 -10.45 -2.14 -0.21
CA LEU A 77 -11.80 -2.73 -0.25
C LEU A 77 -12.81 -1.84 0.47
N GLU A 78 -12.44 -1.28 1.62
CA GLU A 78 -13.31 -0.39 2.39
C GLU A 78 -13.57 0.92 1.66
N LEU A 79 -12.56 1.50 1.02
CA LEU A 79 -12.72 2.72 0.22
C LEU A 79 -13.71 2.50 -0.92
N VAL A 80 -13.52 1.42 -1.70
CA VAL A 80 -14.41 1.08 -2.81
C VAL A 80 -15.84 0.81 -2.31
N ARG A 81 -15.99 0.10 -1.18
CA ARG A 81 -17.32 -0.18 -0.58
C ARG A 81 -18.05 1.09 -0.15
N LYS A 82 -17.32 2.12 0.30
CA LYS A 82 -17.89 3.41 0.75
C LYS A 82 -18.09 4.41 -0.39
N CYS A 83 -17.57 4.11 -1.58
CA CYS A 83 -17.67 5.00 -2.72
C CYS A 83 -19.04 4.83 -3.41
N ASN A 84 -19.91 5.84 -3.33
CA ASN A 84 -21.26 5.78 -3.90
C ASN A 84 -21.28 5.68 -5.43
N SER A 85 -20.20 6.08 -6.09
CA SER A 85 -20.04 6.03 -7.55
C SER A 85 -19.40 4.72 -8.06
N CYS A 86 -19.01 3.81 -7.16
CA CYS A 86 -18.51 2.46 -7.50
C CYS A 86 -19.63 1.43 -7.53
#